data_AF-A0A3Q0H9D4-F1
#
_entry.id   AF-A0A3Q0H9D4-F1
#
_cell.length_a   1.000
_cell.length_b   1.000
_cell.length_c   1.000
_cell.angle_alpha   90.00
_cell.angle_beta   90.00
_cell.angle_gamma   90.00
#
_symmetry.space_group_name_H-M   'P 1'
#
loop_
_entity.id
_entity.type
_entity.pdbx_description
1 polymer ?
#
loop_
_entity_poly.entity_id
_entity_poly.type
_entity_poly.pdbx_seq_one_letter_code
_entity_poly.pdbx_strand_id
1 'polypeptide(L)'
;LQPDRTYDLIIHPPTTSYFLLAAAGIEKGASQPGHEEAGLVSLAQLYEIAQVKIEDPGFKLRGKGLEDVVRSLMGSARSLGLRVVPQLTVEECTTFRQRRADELAAQAAALKEAEAAAAAAK
;
A
#
# COMPACT_ATOMS: atom_id res chain seq x y z
N LEU A 1 7.89 -29.57 7.66
CA LEU A 1 7.65 -30.39 8.88
C LEU A 1 8.90 -31.18 9.13
N GLN A 2 9.45 -31.06 10.34
CA GLN A 2 10.48 -32.00 10.77
C GLN A 2 9.84 -33.40 10.89
N PRO A 3 10.61 -34.48 10.71
CA PRO A 3 10.11 -35.86 10.79
C PRO A 3 9.41 -36.17 12.12
N ASP A 4 9.76 -35.42 13.17
CA ASP A 4 9.26 -35.58 14.54
C ASP A 4 7.92 -34.87 14.80
N ARG A 5 7.26 -34.35 13.75
CA ARG A 5 6.03 -33.54 13.83
C ARG A 5 6.16 -32.24 14.65
N THR A 6 7.37 -31.83 14.97
CA THR A 6 7.71 -30.54 15.56
C THR A 6 7.67 -29.43 14.50
N TYR A 7 7.40 -28.21 14.95
CA TYR A 7 7.39 -27.01 14.12
C TYR A 7 8.05 -25.85 14.84
N ASP A 8 8.91 -25.14 14.10
CA ASP A 8 9.51 -23.89 14.54
C ASP A 8 8.77 -22.73 13.87
N LEU A 9 8.23 -21.81 14.68
CA LEU A 9 7.53 -20.62 14.20
C LEU A 9 8.48 -19.43 14.25
N ILE A 10 8.65 -18.76 13.11
CA ILE A 10 9.43 -17.52 13.00
C ILE A 10 8.45 -16.41 12.61
N ILE A 11 8.40 -15.36 13.43
CA ILE A 11 7.59 -14.18 13.16
C ILE A 11 8.47 -13.17 12.42
N HIS A 12 8.01 -12.76 11.25
CA HIS A 12 8.67 -11.76 10.42
C HIS A 12 8.04 -10.38 10.61
N PRO A 13 8.76 -9.30 10.28
CA PRO A 13 8.20 -7.96 10.24
C PRO A 13 7.01 -7.89 9.28
N PRO A 14 6.10 -6.91 9.47
CA PRO A 14 4.89 -6.82 8.67
C PRO A 14 5.19 -6.61 7.18
N THR A 15 4.16 -6.86 6.37
CA THR A 15 4.27 -6.82 4.91
C THR A 15 4.58 -5.41 4.42
N THR A 16 5.17 -5.33 3.22
CA THR A 16 5.39 -4.05 2.54
C THR A 16 4.08 -3.26 2.38
N SER A 17 2.98 -3.94 2.08
CA SER A 17 1.67 -3.31 1.91
C SER A 17 1.23 -2.59 3.17
N TYR A 18 1.42 -3.18 4.36
CA TYR A 18 1.08 -2.55 5.62
C TYR A 18 1.84 -1.23 5.84
N PHE A 19 3.16 -1.24 5.63
CA PHE A 19 3.98 -0.03 5.78
C PHE A 19 3.60 1.07 4.78
N LEU A 20 3.32 0.70 3.53
CA LEU A 20 2.94 1.66 2.49
C LEU A 20 1.56 2.29 2.74
N LEU A 21 0.59 1.48 3.18
CA LEU A 21 -0.74 1.96 3.56
C LEU A 21 -0.67 2.90 4.77
N ALA A 22 0.13 2.54 5.79
CA ALA A 22 0.37 3.38 6.95
C ALA A 22 1.06 4.71 6.58
N ALA A 23 2.07 4.69 5.70
CA ALA A 23 2.76 5.88 5.24
C ALA A 23 1.86 6.82 4.42
N ALA A 24 0.95 6.25 3.62
CA ALA A 24 -0.06 7.00 2.88
C ALA A 24 -1.24 7.47 3.75
N GLY A 25 -1.41 6.87 4.94
CA GLY A 25 -2.54 7.13 5.84
C GLY A 25 -3.88 6.62 5.29
N ILE A 26 -3.86 5.51 4.55
CA ILE A 26 -5.07 4.91 3.95
C ILE A 26 -5.25 3.47 4.44
N GLU A 27 -6.49 3.03 4.55
CA GLU A 27 -6.81 1.66 5.00
C GLU A 27 -6.84 0.66 3.84
N LYS A 28 -7.26 1.11 2.65
CA LYS A 28 -7.44 0.28 1.46
C LYS A 28 -6.74 0.90 0.25
N GLY A 29 -6.05 0.07 -0.52
CA GLY A 29 -5.45 0.46 -1.80
C GLY A 29 -6.49 0.70 -2.91
N ALA A 30 -6.00 1.06 -4.10
CA ALA A 30 -6.85 1.32 -5.26
C ALA A 30 -7.56 0.04 -5.72
N SER A 31 -8.83 0.16 -6.11
CA SER A 31 -9.57 -0.95 -6.73
C SER A 31 -9.09 -1.23 -8.15
N GLN A 32 -8.65 -0.19 -8.87
CA GLN A 32 -8.08 -0.27 -10.22
C GLN A 32 -6.73 0.47 -10.25
N PRO A 33 -5.63 -0.20 -9.87
CA PRO A 33 -4.30 0.40 -9.85
C PRO A 33 -3.90 0.94 -11.23
N GLY A 34 -3.54 2.22 -11.31
CA GLY A 34 -3.13 2.90 -12.54
C GLY A 34 -4.25 3.71 -13.23
N HIS A 35 -5.51 3.42 -12.93
CA HIS A 35 -6.64 4.29 -13.28
C HIS A 35 -7.03 5.20 -12.11
N GLU A 36 -6.92 4.67 -10.89
CA GLU A 36 -7.18 5.39 -9.65
C GLU A 36 -5.89 5.53 -8.84
N GLU A 37 -5.68 6.72 -8.29
CA GLU A 37 -4.65 6.97 -7.29
C GLU A 37 -5.30 6.87 -5.91
N ALA A 38 -4.85 5.94 -5.07
CA ALA A 38 -5.39 5.75 -3.72
C ALA A 38 -4.71 6.64 -2.68
N GLY A 39 -3.46 7.04 -2.92
CA GLY A 39 -2.67 7.79 -1.95
C GLY A 39 -1.36 8.29 -2.52
N LEU A 40 -0.74 9.22 -1.79
CA LEU A 40 0.56 9.79 -2.09
C LEU A 40 1.58 9.32 -1.06
N VAL A 41 2.79 8.99 -1.52
CA VAL A 41 3.91 8.61 -0.67
C VAL A 41 5.17 9.34 -1.15
N SER A 42 5.99 9.81 -0.22
CA SER A 42 7.26 10.47 -0.53
C SER A 42 8.43 9.49 -0.66
N LEU A 43 9.48 9.89 -1.38
CA LEU A 43 10.74 9.12 -1.39
C LEU A 43 11.36 9.01 0.01
N ALA A 44 11.26 10.05 0.84
CA ALA A 44 11.77 10.04 2.21
C ALA A 44 11.13 8.92 3.05
N GLN A 45 9.80 8.81 3.00
CA GLN A 45 9.07 7.73 3.67
C GLN A 45 9.47 6.35 3.15
N LEU A 46 9.70 6.20 1.84
CA LEU A 46 10.18 4.93 1.28
C LEU A 46 11.58 4.55 1.80
N TYR A 47 12.47 5.53 2.01
CA TYR A 47 13.78 5.28 2.62
C TYR A 47 13.67 4.83 4.08
N GLU A 48 12.80 5.46 4.87
CA GLU A 48 12.54 5.05 6.26
C GLU A 48 12.00 3.61 6.31
N ILE A 49 11.03 3.27 5.46
CA ILE A 49 10.51 1.91 5.36
C ILE A 49 11.59 0.93 4.91
N ALA A 50 12.45 1.34 3.98
CA ALA A 50 13.55 0.50 3.49
C ALA A 50 14.58 0.21 4.59
N GLN A 51 14.90 1.17 5.46
CA GLN A 51 15.82 0.97 6.58
C GLN A 51 15.29 -0.07 7.58
N VAL A 52 13.99 -0.08 7.84
CA VAL A 52 13.37 -1.10 8.70
C VAL A 52 13.31 -2.45 8.00
N LYS A 53 12.95 -2.45 6.70
CA LYS A 53 12.63 -3.68 5.97
C LYS A 53 13.86 -4.38 5.39
N ILE A 54 15.03 -3.74 5.32
CA ILE A 54 16.27 -4.37 4.85
C ILE A 54 16.71 -5.55 5.73
N GLU A 55 16.30 -5.56 7.00
CA GLU A 55 16.63 -6.63 7.94
C GLU A 55 15.77 -7.90 7.77
N ASP A 56 14.70 -7.82 6.98
CA ASP A 56 13.82 -8.92 6.65
C ASP A 56 14.61 -10.02 5.91
N PRO A 57 14.50 -11.31 6.31
CA PRO A 57 15.22 -12.41 5.66
C PRO A 57 15.07 -12.43 4.14
N GLY A 58 13.92 -12.03 3.60
CA GLY A 58 13.70 -11.95 2.15
C GLY A 58 14.61 -10.94 1.42
N PHE A 59 15.06 -9.90 2.11
CA PHE A 59 16.02 -8.92 1.58
C PHE A 59 17.46 -9.27 1.93
N LYS A 60 17.71 -9.73 3.17
CA LYS A 60 19.05 -10.21 3.61
C LYS A 60 19.59 -11.32 2.72
N LEU A 61 18.78 -12.33 2.39
CA LEU A 61 19.22 -13.46 1.55
C LEU A 61 19.58 -13.05 0.12
N ARG A 62 19.05 -11.94 -0.38
CA ARG A 62 19.34 -11.44 -1.73
C ARG A 62 20.52 -10.48 -1.79
N GLY A 63 21.13 -10.11 -0.64
CA GLY A 63 22.25 -9.18 -0.59
C GLY A 63 21.94 -7.81 -1.22
N LYS A 64 20.67 -7.38 -1.19
CA LYS A 64 20.23 -6.15 -1.83
C LYS A 64 20.71 -4.93 -1.05
N GLY A 65 21.28 -3.94 -1.75
CA GLY A 65 21.55 -2.63 -1.18
C GLY A 65 20.27 -1.87 -0.87
N LEU A 66 20.39 -0.79 -0.09
CA LEU A 66 19.24 0.04 0.30
C LEU A 66 18.46 0.57 -0.93
N GLU A 67 19.17 0.94 -1.98
CA GLU A 67 18.57 1.43 -3.25
C GLU A 67 17.70 0.36 -3.94
N ASP A 68 18.13 -0.90 -3.92
CA ASP A 68 17.37 -2.01 -4.52
C ASP A 68 16.11 -2.33 -3.70
N VAL A 69 16.18 -2.16 -2.38
CA VAL A 69 15.03 -2.27 -1.49
C VAL A 69 14.04 -1.16 -1.82
N VAL A 70 14.48 0.10 -1.90
CA VAL A 70 13.62 1.24 -2.28
C VAL A 70 13.00 1.03 -3.66
N ARG A 71 13.76 0.55 -4.65
CA ARG A 71 13.21 0.20 -5.98
C ARG A 71 12.13 -0.86 -5.92
N SER A 72 12.32 -1.87 -5.06
CA SER A 72 11.31 -2.91 -4.84
C SER A 72 10.04 -2.32 -4.18
N LEU A 73 10.21 -1.43 -3.19
CA LEU A 73 9.09 -0.74 -2.53
C LEU A 73 8.34 0.19 -3.49
N MET A 74 9.02 0.88 -4.39
CA MET A 74 8.39 1.71 -5.44
C MET A 74 7.49 0.86 -6.35
N GLY A 75 7.96 -0.33 -6.73
CA GLY A 75 7.15 -1.29 -7.50
C GLY A 75 5.89 -1.71 -6.72
N SER A 76 6.03 -2.02 -5.44
CA SER A 76 4.89 -2.35 -4.57
C SER A 76 3.91 -1.18 -4.41
N ALA A 77 4.40 0.04 -4.24
CA ALA A 77 3.57 1.25 -4.15
C ALA A 77 2.71 1.42 -5.40
N ARG A 78 3.30 1.26 -6.59
CA ARG A 78 2.56 1.33 -7.86
C ARG A 78 1.46 0.27 -7.94
N SER A 79 1.72 -0.95 -7.48
CA SER A 79 0.72 -2.03 -7.49
C SER A 79 -0.47 -1.78 -6.55
N LEU A 80 -0.27 -0.98 -5.50
CA LEU A 80 -1.33 -0.55 -4.58
C LEU A 80 -2.09 0.68 -5.07
N GLY A 81 -1.69 1.26 -6.20
CA GLY A 81 -2.22 2.53 -6.70
C GLY A 81 -1.72 3.74 -5.92
N LEU A 82 -0.55 3.64 -5.28
CA LEU A 82 0.10 4.77 -4.61
C LEU A 82 1.02 5.50 -5.58
N ARG A 83 0.93 6.83 -5.59
CA ARG A 83 1.81 7.69 -6.38
C ARG A 83 2.99 8.14 -5.53
N VAL A 84 4.19 7.88 -6.06
CA VAL A 84 5.45 8.27 -5.40
C VAL A 84 5.87 9.66 -5.88
N VAL A 85 6.05 10.59 -4.95
CA VAL A 85 6.45 11.97 -5.21
C VAL A 85 7.81 12.25 -4.56
N PRO A 86 8.73 12.99 -5.21
CA PRO A 86 10.04 13.30 -4.63
C PRO A 86 9.94 14.16 -3.36
N GLN A 87 9.05 15.14 -3.34
CA GLN A 87 8.79 16.02 -2.20
C GLN A 87 7.29 16.15 -2.01
N LEU A 88 6.80 15.87 -0.81
CA LEU A 88 5.37 15.89 -0.51
C LEU A 88 5.04 17.18 0.26
N THR A 89 4.26 18.07 -0.36
CA THR A 89 3.81 19.30 0.29
C THR A 89 2.46 19.09 0.97
N VAL A 90 2.19 19.86 2.03
CA VAL A 90 0.93 19.76 2.79
C VAL A 90 -0.27 20.11 1.91
N GLU A 91 -0.14 21.12 1.05
CA GLU A 91 -1.19 21.59 0.15
C GLU A 91 -1.61 20.49 -0.85
N GLU A 92 -0.65 19.83 -1.49
CA GLU A 92 -0.91 18.70 -2.39
C GLU A 92 -1.60 17.53 -1.67
N CYS A 93 -1.18 17.23 -0.45
CA CYS A 93 -1.85 16.19 0.35
C CYS A 93 -3.31 16.54 0.67
N THR A 94 -3.58 17.78 1.07
CA THR A 94 -4.94 18.21 1.44
C THR A 94 -5.88 18.19 0.24
N THR A 95 -5.44 18.73 -0.89
CA THR A 95 -6.22 18.75 -2.14
C THR A 95 -6.48 17.34 -2.67
N PHE A 96 -5.47 16.45 -2.62
CA PHE A 96 -5.63 15.06 -3.01
C PHE A 96 -6.65 14.33 -2.12
N ARG A 97 -6.56 14.50 -0.80
CA ARG A 97 -7.49 13.87 0.16
C ARG A 97 -8.92 14.34 -0.04
N GLN A 98 -9.14 15.62 -0.35
CA GLN A 98 -10.47 16.16 -0.65
C GLN A 98 -11.04 15.52 -1.93
N ARG A 99 -10.28 15.53 -3.03
CA ARG A 99 -10.71 14.91 -4.30
C ARG A 99 -11.05 13.43 -4.14
N ARG A 100 -10.19 12.69 -3.42
CA ARG A 100 -10.43 11.26 -3.17
C ARG A 100 -11.65 11.03 -2.29
N ALA A 101 -11.92 11.90 -1.32
CA ALA A 101 -13.14 11.81 -0.50
C ALA A 101 -14.41 11.98 -1.36
N ASP A 102 -14.39 12.93 -2.29
CA ASP A 102 -15.51 13.14 -3.24
C ASP A 102 -15.69 11.94 -4.17
N GLU A 103 -14.60 11.39 -4.72
CA GLU A 103 -14.61 10.19 -5.55
C GLU A 103 -15.14 8.96 -4.79
N LEU A 104 -14.66 8.73 -3.57
CA LEU A 104 -15.10 7.61 -2.74
C LEU A 104 -16.56 7.75 -2.34
N ALA A 105 -17.04 8.97 -2.07
CA ALA A 105 -18.45 9.22 -1.79
C ALA A 105 -19.33 8.90 -3.01
N ALA A 106 -18.89 9.29 -4.22
CA ALA A 106 -19.57 8.95 -5.46
C ALA A 106 -19.56 7.44 -5.75
N GLN A 107 -18.42 6.77 -5.57
CA GLN A 107 -18.30 5.31 -5.70
C GLN A 107 -19.20 4.59 -4.70
N ALA A 108 -19.26 5.04 -3.45
CA ALA A 108 -20.10 4.45 -2.42
C ALA A 108 -21.61 4.65 -2.72
N ALA A 109 -22.02 5.80 -3.26
CA ALA A 109 -23.39 6.02 -3.69
C ALA A 109 -23.77 5.08 -4.84
N ALA A 110 -22.92 4.98 -5.87
CA ALA A 110 -23.13 4.08 -7.01
C ALA A 110 -23.17 2.59 -6.58
N LEU A 111 -22.31 2.18 -5.66
CA LEU A 111 -22.34 0.82 -5.11
C LEU A 111 -23.62 0.55 -4.33
N LYS A 112 -24.10 1.49 -3.51
CA LYS A 112 -25.38 1.36 -2.80
C LYS A 112 -26.57 1.25 -3.76
N GLU A 113 -26.56 2.01 -4.85
CA GLU A 113 -27.59 1.92 -5.90
C GLU A 113 -27.52 0.55 -6.62
N ALA A 114 -26.32 0.05 -6.91
CA ALA A 114 -26.12 -1.26 -7.51
C ALA A 114 -26.54 -2.40 -6.56
N GLU A 115 -26.22 -2.30 -5.27
CA GLU A 115 -26.64 -3.24 -4.24
C GLU A 115 -28.17 -3.23 -4.06
N ALA A 116 -28.81 -2.06 -4.08
CA ALA A 116 -30.26 -1.93 -4.03
C ALA A 116 -30.95 -2.54 -5.26
N ALA A 117 -30.37 -2.34 -6.46
CA ALA A 117 -30.86 -2.97 -7.69
C ALA A 117 -30.67 -4.50 -7.68
N ALA A 118 -29.55 -5.00 -7.16
CA ALA A 118 -29.29 -6.42 -7.01
C ALA A 118 -30.20 -7.09 -5.97
N ALA A 119 -30.56 -6.38 -4.90
CA ALA A 119 -31.49 -6.87 -3.88
C ALA A 119 -32.95 -6.92 -4.38
N ALA A 120 -33.36 -6.01 -5.27
CA ALA A 120 -34.70 -6.03 -5.85
C ALA A 120 -34.90 -7.13 -6.92
N ALA A 121 -33.80 -7.67 -7.46
CA ALA A 121 -33.80 -8.74 -8.45
C ALA A 121 -33.77 -10.16 -7.84
N LYS A 122 -33.75 -10.27 -6.50
CA LYS A 122 -33.67 -11.52 -5.75
C LYS A 122 -34.93 -11.72 -4.91
#